data_AF-A0A2T9JF38-F1
#
_entry.id   AF-A0A2T9JF38-F1
#
_cell.length_a   1.000
_cell.length_b   1.000
_cell.length_c   1.000
_cell.angle_alpha   90.00
_cell.angle_beta   90.00
_cell.angle_gamma   90.00
#
_symmetry.space_group_name_H-M   'P 1'
#
loop_
_entity.id
_entity.type
_entity.pdbx_description
1 polymer ?
#
loop_
_entity_poly.entity_id
_entity_poly.type
_entity_poly.pdbx_seq_one_letter_code
_entity_poly.pdbx_strand_id
1 'polypeptide(L)'
;MRRSRATEAAFLSAVFTAFGACALAQDLPLPDLKAVETLREDLQLEVWINGRNTGLVAAVVREADGRLRMRADEMRAVGLAAPGMELVELATIRGLSATYDDLGQRLMVTADIDQLAIQRFDLSVRREAAGAPRQDLGAVLNYIFSADGGQTDADDRLGVDALGLAVEAMKVVHPGRC
;
A
#
# COMPACT_ATOMS: atom_id res chain seq x y z
N MET A 1 -33.77 22.76 44.63
CA MET A 1 -35.18 23.08 44.26
C MET A 1 -35.34 24.60 44.25
N ARG A 2 -36.05 25.15 43.23
CA ARG A 2 -36.39 26.58 42.97
C ARG A 2 -35.21 27.49 42.57
N ARG A 3 -35.29 28.44 41.63
CA ARG A 3 -36.21 28.82 40.52
C ARG A 3 -35.60 30.12 39.92
N SER A 4 -35.48 30.24 38.58
CA SER A 4 -35.57 31.50 37.75
C SER A 4 -34.62 32.69 38.05
N ARG A 5 -34.21 33.61 37.15
CA ARG A 5 -34.30 33.91 35.69
C ARG A 5 -33.41 35.16 35.46
N ALA A 6 -32.87 35.33 34.23
CA ALA A 6 -32.59 36.62 33.53
C ALA A 6 -31.52 37.58 34.17
N THR A 7 -30.73 38.41 33.48
CA THR A 7 -30.80 39.05 32.15
C THR A 7 -29.44 39.72 31.87
N GLU A 8 -29.09 39.85 30.57
CA GLU A 8 -28.35 40.96 29.92
C GLU A 8 -26.92 41.34 30.36
N ALA A 9 -26.07 41.96 29.55
CA ALA A 9 -25.83 42.09 28.11
C ALA A 9 -24.70 43.14 27.97
N ALA A 10 -23.77 42.92 27.06
CA ALA A 10 -22.96 43.93 26.36
C ALA A 10 -22.10 43.13 25.35
N PHE A 11 -22.47 42.94 24.07
CA PHE A 11 -22.59 43.91 22.97
C PHE A 11 -21.42 44.88 22.81
N LEU A 12 -20.52 44.56 21.88
CA LEU A 12 -20.01 45.46 20.82
C LEU A 12 -19.13 44.63 19.86
N SER A 13 -19.70 44.22 18.73
CA SER A 13 -19.48 44.81 17.39
C SER A 13 -18.15 44.39 16.77
N ALA A 14 -18.16 43.45 15.82
CA ALA A 14 -18.51 43.65 14.40
C ALA A 14 -17.32 44.12 13.57
N VAL A 15 -16.70 43.18 12.85
CA VAL A 15 -16.16 43.43 11.51
C VAL A 15 -16.65 42.29 10.62
N PHE A 16 -17.75 42.57 9.93
CA PHE A 16 -18.26 41.79 8.82
C PHE A 16 -17.43 42.21 7.59
N THR A 17 -16.49 41.37 7.16
CA THR A 17 -15.89 41.53 5.83
C THR A 17 -16.37 40.38 4.97
N ALA A 18 -17.20 40.73 4.00
CA ALA A 18 -17.79 39.83 3.03
C ALA A 18 -16.70 39.17 2.18
N PHE A 19 -16.72 37.85 2.10
CA PHE A 19 -16.44 37.16 0.85
C PHE A 19 -17.49 36.06 0.69
N GLY A 20 -18.51 36.37 -0.12
CA GLY A 20 -19.38 35.36 -0.67
C GLY A 20 -18.53 34.46 -1.57
N ALA A 21 -18.25 33.25 -1.09
CA ALA A 21 -18.00 32.12 -1.97
C ALA A 21 -19.32 31.38 -2.09
N CYS A 22 -20.10 31.75 -3.10
CA CYS A 22 -21.03 30.84 -3.73
C CYS A 22 -20.17 29.66 -4.19
N ALA A 23 -20.11 28.60 -3.38
CA ALA A 23 -19.48 27.37 -3.80
C ALA A 23 -20.39 26.81 -4.89
N LEU A 24 -20.00 27.08 -6.14
CA LEU A 24 -20.57 26.47 -7.32
C LEU A 24 -20.64 24.96 -7.06
N ALA A 25 -21.85 24.41 -7.17
CA ALA A 25 -21.99 23.01 -7.50
C ALA A 25 -21.07 22.80 -8.70
N GLN A 26 -19.95 22.13 -8.47
CA GLN A 26 -19.11 21.69 -9.56
C GLN A 26 -20.01 20.72 -10.32
N ASP A 27 -20.45 21.14 -11.50
CA ASP A 27 -21.05 20.30 -12.51
C ASP A 27 -19.94 19.35 -12.97
N LEU A 28 -19.58 18.42 -12.08
CA LEU A 28 -18.78 17.25 -12.38
C LEU A 28 -19.57 16.57 -13.49
N PRO A 29 -19.07 16.51 -14.73
CA PRO A 29 -19.77 15.78 -15.77
C PRO A 29 -20.03 14.40 -15.18
N LEU A 30 -21.31 14.03 -15.09
CA LEU A 30 -21.68 12.69 -14.67
C LEU A 30 -20.81 11.74 -15.50
N PRO A 31 -20.09 10.78 -14.89
CA PRO A 31 -19.32 9.81 -15.65
C PRO A 31 -20.27 9.27 -16.71
N ASP A 32 -19.84 9.35 -17.98
CA ASP A 32 -20.68 8.93 -19.10
C ASP A 32 -21.11 7.49 -18.82
N LEU A 33 -22.39 7.29 -18.49
CA LEU A 33 -22.90 5.99 -18.08
C LEU A 33 -22.72 4.97 -19.22
N LYS A 34 -22.56 5.43 -20.47
CA LYS A 34 -22.17 4.60 -21.61
C LYS A 34 -20.69 4.18 -21.59
N ALA A 35 -19.79 5.01 -21.03
CA ALA A 35 -18.41 4.62 -20.79
C ALA A 35 -18.30 3.54 -19.70
N VAL A 36 -19.24 3.53 -18.74
CA VAL A 36 -19.35 2.46 -17.74
C VAL A 36 -19.80 1.13 -18.37
N GLU A 37 -20.64 1.16 -19.42
CA GLU A 37 -21.06 -0.04 -20.18
C GLU A 37 -19.92 -0.65 -21.01
N THR A 38 -18.86 0.11 -21.28
CA THR A 38 -17.64 -0.35 -21.98
C THR A 38 -16.42 -0.32 -21.07
N LEU A 39 -16.62 -0.37 -19.75
CA LEU A 39 -15.55 -0.22 -18.77
C LEU A 39 -14.66 -1.45 -18.79
N ARG A 40 -13.53 -1.30 -19.48
CA ARG A 40 -12.37 -2.16 -19.34
C ARG A 40 -11.62 -1.70 -18.10
N GLU A 41 -11.51 -2.56 -17.10
CA GLU A 41 -10.82 -2.28 -15.85
C GLU A 41 -9.44 -2.94 -15.88
N ASP A 42 -8.39 -2.15 -15.69
CA ASP A 42 -7.05 -2.66 -15.45
C ASP A 42 -6.88 -2.89 -13.93
N LEU A 43 -6.85 -4.16 -13.54
CA LEU A 43 -6.75 -4.61 -12.15
C LEU A 43 -5.31 -5.07 -11.85
N GLN A 44 -4.84 -4.77 -10.65
CA GLN A 44 -3.58 -5.28 -10.10
C GLN A 44 -3.93 -6.30 -9.02
N LEU A 45 -3.74 -7.59 -9.30
CA LEU A 45 -4.24 -8.67 -8.45
C LEU A 45 -3.11 -9.55 -7.95
N GLU A 46 -3.14 -9.89 -6.66
CA GLU A 46 -2.25 -10.91 -6.10
C GLU A 46 -2.61 -12.29 -6.65
N VAL A 47 -1.63 -13.01 -7.20
CA VAL A 47 -1.89 -14.29 -7.89
C VAL A 47 -1.67 -15.48 -6.96
N TRP A 48 -2.70 -16.32 -6.87
CA TRP A 48 -2.69 -17.56 -6.12
C TRP A 48 -2.89 -18.72 -7.09
N ILE A 49 -1.95 -19.67 -7.14
CA ILE A 49 -2.01 -20.81 -8.07
C ILE A 49 -2.17 -22.09 -7.26
N ASN A 50 -3.24 -22.85 -7.53
CA ASN A 50 -3.55 -24.12 -6.86
C ASN A 50 -3.51 -24.01 -5.32
N GLY A 51 -4.00 -22.88 -4.79
CA GLY A 51 -4.02 -22.58 -3.35
C GLY A 51 -2.69 -22.10 -2.76
N ARG A 52 -1.62 -22.01 -3.56
CA ARG A 52 -0.33 -21.45 -3.15
C ARG A 52 -0.24 -19.99 -3.53
N ASN A 53 0.13 -19.14 -2.56
CA ASN A 53 0.46 -17.75 -2.84
C ASN A 53 1.79 -17.68 -3.61
N THR A 54 1.78 -16.98 -4.75
CA THR A 54 3.00 -16.72 -5.53
C THR A 54 3.81 -15.54 -4.98
N GLY A 55 3.17 -14.68 -4.19
CA GLY A 55 3.72 -13.41 -3.71
C GLY A 55 3.83 -12.34 -4.80
N LEU A 56 3.27 -12.61 -5.99
CA LEU A 56 3.36 -11.76 -7.17
C LEU A 56 2.02 -11.09 -7.44
N VAL A 57 2.11 -9.83 -7.88
CA VAL A 57 0.97 -9.05 -8.35
C VAL A 57 1.05 -8.97 -9.87
N ALA A 58 -0.03 -9.36 -10.55
CA ALA A 58 -0.11 -9.32 -12.01
C ALA A 58 -1.17 -8.34 -12.47
N ALA A 59 -0.91 -7.73 -13.62
CA ALA A 59 -1.87 -6.88 -14.31
C ALA A 59 -2.90 -7.74 -15.06
N VAL A 60 -4.16 -7.63 -14.66
CA VAL A 60 -5.30 -8.35 -15.25
C VAL A 60 -6.30 -7.34 -15.77
N VAL A 61 -6.73 -7.53 -17.00
CA VAL A 61 -7.76 -6.73 -17.63
C VAL A 61 -9.09 -7.43 -17.44
N ARG A 62 -10.06 -6.76 -16.82
CA ARG A 62 -11.45 -7.20 -16.78
C ARG A 62 -12.23 -6.47 -17.86
N GLU A 63 -12.83 -7.23 -18.78
CA GLU A 63 -13.74 -6.67 -19.78
C GLU A 63 -15.14 -6.42 -19.20
N ALA A 64 -15.95 -5.62 -19.89
CA ALA A 64 -17.34 -5.35 -19.51
C ALA A 64 -18.17 -6.64 -19.36
N ASP A 65 -17.84 -7.70 -20.11
CA ASP A 65 -18.46 -9.03 -20.02
C ASP A 65 -18.03 -9.83 -18.77
N GLY A 66 -17.15 -9.27 -17.92
CA GLY A 66 -16.58 -9.94 -16.75
C GLY A 66 -15.43 -10.91 -17.07
N ARG A 67 -15.03 -10.99 -18.35
CA ARG A 67 -13.91 -11.84 -18.78
C ARG A 67 -12.59 -11.27 -18.30
N LEU A 68 -11.73 -12.15 -17.81
CA LEU A 68 -10.39 -11.81 -17.35
C LEU A 68 -9.36 -12.12 -18.43
N ARG A 69 -8.58 -11.12 -18.78
CA ARG A 69 -7.49 -11.22 -19.76
C ARG A 69 -6.18 -10.82 -19.11
N MET A 70 -5.11 -11.54 -19.43
CA MET A 70 -3.78 -11.31 -18.86
C MET A 70 -2.75 -11.31 -19.98
N ARG A 71 -1.71 -10.49 -19.87
CA ARG A 71 -0.61 -10.52 -20.86
C ARG A 71 0.16 -11.83 -20.73
N ALA A 72 0.62 -12.37 -21.85
CA ALA A 72 1.41 -13.59 -21.86
C ALA A 72 2.69 -13.50 -21.01
N ASP A 73 3.32 -12.33 -20.94
CA ASP A 73 4.53 -12.12 -20.13
C ASP A 73 4.22 -12.15 -18.62
N GLU A 74 3.11 -11.53 -18.21
CA GLU A 74 2.61 -11.59 -16.83
C GLU A 74 2.27 -13.02 -16.43
N MET A 75 1.59 -13.77 -17.30
CA MET A 75 1.30 -15.19 -17.09
C MET A 75 2.58 -16.00 -16.84
N ARG A 76 3.62 -15.80 -17.65
CA ARG A 76 4.92 -16.49 -17.44
C ARG A 76 5.59 -16.05 -16.14
N ALA A 77 5.53 -14.76 -15.81
CA ALA A 77 6.11 -14.22 -14.59
C ALA A 77 5.48 -14.84 -13.34
N VAL A 78 4.16 -15.06 -13.34
CA VAL A 78 3.45 -15.72 -12.23
C VAL A 78 3.58 -17.25 -12.25
N GLY A 79 4.19 -17.83 -13.28
CA GLY A 79 4.44 -19.27 -13.38
C GLY A 79 3.37 -20.06 -14.13
N LEU A 80 2.56 -19.40 -14.96
CA LEU A 80 1.59 -20.02 -15.87
C LEU A 80 2.16 -20.12 -17.29
N ALA A 81 1.78 -21.17 -18.01
CA ALA A 81 2.06 -21.30 -19.43
C ALA A 81 1.22 -20.28 -20.21
N ALA A 82 1.85 -19.56 -21.13
CA ALA A 82 1.19 -18.52 -21.91
C ALA A 82 1.29 -18.83 -23.41
N PRO A 83 0.16 -18.89 -24.14
CA PRO A 83 0.17 -19.00 -25.59
C PRO A 83 0.55 -17.65 -26.24
N GLY A 84 1.63 -17.63 -27.03
CA GLY A 84 2.03 -16.43 -27.80
C GLY A 84 2.59 -15.29 -26.95
N MET A 85 2.54 -14.05 -27.44
CA MET A 85 3.06 -12.86 -26.73
C MET A 85 1.98 -11.80 -26.45
N GLU A 86 0.72 -12.09 -26.75
CA GLU A 86 -0.35 -11.11 -26.70
C GLU A 86 -1.17 -11.20 -25.40
N LEU A 87 -2.25 -10.44 -25.34
CA LEU A 87 -3.23 -10.49 -24.26
C LEU A 87 -4.09 -11.75 -24.43
N VAL A 88 -4.04 -12.66 -23.46
CA VAL A 88 -4.71 -13.95 -23.49
C VAL A 88 -5.89 -13.95 -22.53
N GLU A 89 -7.01 -14.49 -22.98
CA GLU A 89 -8.20 -14.67 -22.16
C GLU A 89 -8.10 -15.95 -21.33
N LEU A 90 -8.11 -15.81 -20.00
CA LEU A 90 -7.88 -16.91 -19.06
C LEU A 90 -8.92 -18.02 -19.19
N ALA A 91 -10.18 -17.66 -19.47
CA ALA A 91 -11.29 -18.61 -19.63
C ALA A 91 -11.17 -19.50 -20.88
N THR A 92 -10.35 -19.11 -21.86
CA THR A 92 -10.17 -19.89 -23.11
C THR A 92 -9.13 -21.00 -22.97
N ILE A 93 -8.33 -20.97 -21.90
CA ILE A 93 -7.27 -21.93 -21.66
C ILE A 93 -7.88 -23.19 -21.04
N ARG A 94 -7.80 -24.31 -21.76
CA ARG A 94 -8.28 -25.60 -21.26
C ARG A 94 -7.43 -26.06 -20.07
N GLY A 95 -8.08 -26.48 -18.99
CA GLY A 95 -7.40 -26.91 -17.76
C GLY A 95 -6.95 -25.76 -16.87
N LEU A 96 -7.40 -24.53 -17.16
CA LEU A 96 -7.18 -23.36 -16.32
C LEU A 96 -8.53 -22.72 -15.96
N SER A 97 -8.71 -22.44 -14.68
CA SER A 97 -9.84 -21.69 -14.14
C SER A 97 -9.29 -20.52 -13.34
N ALA A 98 -9.85 -19.34 -13.56
CA ALA A 98 -9.43 -18.11 -12.88
C ALA A 98 -10.66 -17.43 -12.27
N THR A 99 -10.62 -17.21 -10.96
CA THR A 99 -11.66 -16.52 -10.20
C THR A 99 -11.06 -15.28 -9.58
N TYR A 100 -11.72 -14.15 -9.78
CA TYR A 100 -11.38 -12.89 -9.15
C TYR A 100 -12.12 -12.77 -7.81
N ASP A 101 -11.38 -12.43 -6.75
CA ASP A 101 -11.90 -12.12 -5.42
C ASP A 101 -11.72 -10.61 -5.15
N ASP A 102 -12.84 -9.89 -5.17
CA ASP A 102 -12.91 -8.45 -4.92
C ASP A 102 -12.47 -8.05 -3.51
N LEU A 103 -12.80 -8.86 -2.49
CA LEU A 103 -12.52 -8.52 -1.09
C LEU A 103 -11.03 -8.65 -0.78
N GLY A 104 -10.41 -9.69 -1.34
CA GLY A 104 -8.99 -9.97 -1.16
C GLY A 104 -8.08 -9.26 -2.16
N GLN A 105 -8.64 -8.67 -3.22
CA GLN A 105 -7.91 -8.18 -4.40
C GLN A 105 -6.98 -9.26 -5.00
N ARG A 106 -7.54 -10.47 -5.16
CA ARG A 106 -6.81 -11.68 -5.52
C ARG A 106 -7.32 -12.31 -6.80
N LEU A 107 -6.41 -12.93 -7.53
CA LEU A 107 -6.71 -13.84 -8.61
C LEU A 107 -6.42 -15.28 -8.15
N MET A 108 -7.48 -16.05 -7.93
CA MET A 108 -7.39 -17.47 -7.63
C MET A 108 -7.37 -18.27 -8.93
N VAL A 109 -6.24 -18.88 -9.24
CA VAL A 109 -6.04 -19.69 -10.42
C VAL A 109 -5.93 -21.16 -10.02
N THR A 110 -6.74 -22.00 -10.64
CA THR A 110 -6.60 -23.46 -10.61
C THR A 110 -6.13 -23.90 -11.99
N ALA A 111 -4.95 -24.50 -12.06
CA ALA A 111 -4.30 -24.86 -13.32
C ALA A 111 -3.77 -26.30 -13.26
N ASP A 112 -4.02 -27.05 -14.34
CA ASP A 112 -3.41 -28.35 -14.58
C ASP A 112 -1.88 -28.22 -14.75
N ILE A 113 -1.16 -29.33 -14.57
CA ILE A 113 0.30 -29.34 -14.65
C ILE A 113 0.84 -28.86 -16.00
N ASP A 114 0.11 -29.12 -17.08
CA ASP A 114 0.47 -28.69 -18.44
C ASP A 114 0.33 -27.16 -18.64
N GLN A 115 -0.42 -26.50 -17.77
CA GLN A 115 -0.62 -25.04 -17.77
C GLN A 115 0.33 -24.32 -16.80
N LEU A 116 1.21 -25.04 -16.12
CA LEU A 116 2.26 -24.46 -15.28
C LEU A 116 3.53 -24.25 -16.12
N ALA A 117 4.17 -23.09 -15.97
CA ALA A 117 5.43 -22.82 -16.64
C ALA A 117 6.54 -23.70 -16.04
N ILE A 118 7.28 -24.40 -16.90
CA ILE A 118 8.46 -25.17 -16.49
C ILE A 118 9.56 -24.18 -16.10
N GLN A 119 9.75 -23.98 -14.79
CA GLN A 119 10.87 -23.20 -14.28
C GLN A 119 12.16 -23.99 -14.44
N ARG A 120 12.98 -23.61 -15.43
CA ARG A 120 14.34 -24.12 -15.58
C ARG A 120 15.26 -23.36 -14.64
N PHE A 121 15.58 -23.98 -13.51
CA PHE A 121 16.60 -23.45 -12.60
C PHE A 121 17.98 -23.73 -13.18
N ASP A 122 18.66 -22.69 -13.66
CA ASP A 122 20.08 -22.79 -14.00
C ASP A 122 20.91 -22.68 -12.71
N LEU A 123 21.29 -23.83 -12.17
CA LEU A 123 22.15 -23.93 -10.98
C LEU A 123 23.61 -23.55 -11.27
N SER A 124 23.94 -23.25 -12.53
CA SER A 124 25.29 -22.89 -12.99
C SER A 124 25.54 -21.38 -12.91
N VAL A 125 24.53 -20.58 -12.58
CA VAL A 125 24.67 -19.13 -12.42
C VAL A 125 25.57 -18.88 -11.21
N ARG A 126 26.85 -18.59 -11.49
CA ARG A 126 27.76 -17.91 -10.58
C ARG A 126 26.99 -16.72 -10.02
N ARG A 127 26.57 -16.83 -8.75
CA ARG A 127 25.84 -15.83 -7.94
C ARG A 127 25.94 -14.49 -8.65
N GLU A 128 24.89 -14.11 -9.39
CA GLU A 128 24.77 -12.75 -9.87
C GLU A 128 25.04 -11.89 -8.66
N ALA A 129 26.10 -11.09 -8.73
CA ALA A 129 26.51 -10.27 -7.61
C ALA A 129 25.26 -9.50 -7.22
N ALA A 130 24.70 -9.83 -6.04
CA ALA A 130 23.56 -9.11 -5.49
C ALA A 130 23.87 -7.64 -5.74
N GLY A 131 23.00 -6.96 -6.51
CA GLY A 131 23.31 -5.66 -7.08
C GLY A 131 23.98 -4.77 -6.04
N ALA A 132 25.02 -4.04 -6.45
CA ALA A 132 25.82 -3.25 -5.51
C ALA A 132 24.89 -2.53 -4.52
N PRO A 133 25.15 -2.63 -3.20
CA PRO A 133 24.24 -2.10 -2.20
C PRO A 133 23.90 -0.65 -2.52
N ARG A 134 22.61 -0.37 -2.76
CA ARG A 134 22.14 0.98 -3.07
C ARG A 134 22.12 1.76 -1.76
N GLN A 135 22.85 2.88 -1.74
CA GLN A 135 22.88 3.79 -0.60
C GLN A 135 22.05 5.02 -0.93
N ASP A 136 20.95 5.21 -0.21
CA ASP A 136 20.11 6.40 -0.29
C ASP A 136 20.43 7.37 0.85
N LEU A 137 20.24 8.68 0.61
CA LEU A 137 20.49 9.70 1.62
C LEU A 137 19.38 9.66 2.69
N GLY A 138 19.74 9.28 3.92
CA GLY A 138 18.81 9.20 5.05
C GLY A 138 19.45 9.58 6.38
N ALA A 139 18.62 9.93 7.35
CA ALA A 139 19.02 10.12 8.74
C ALA A 139 18.40 9.01 9.60
N VAL A 140 19.19 8.43 10.50
CA VAL A 140 18.73 7.42 11.46
C VAL A 140 18.85 8.00 12.87
N LEU A 141 17.76 7.93 13.63
CA LEU A 141 17.70 8.36 15.03
C LEU A 141 17.47 7.13 15.90
N ASN A 142 18.45 6.83 16.76
CA ASN A 142 18.33 5.80 17.79
C ASN A 142 18.31 6.49 19.16
N TYR A 143 17.30 6.18 19.98
CA TYR A 143 17.17 6.74 21.32
C TYR A 143 16.85 5.64 22.34
N ILE A 144 17.42 5.78 23.54
CA ILE A 144 17.05 4.98 24.71
C ILE A 144 16.60 5.97 25.79
N PHE A 145 15.42 5.71 26.35
CA PHE A 145 14.85 6.47 27.46
C PHE A 145 14.72 5.55 28.68
N SER A 146 15.34 5.94 29.79
CA SER A 146 15.31 5.17 31.03
C SER A 146 14.97 6.09 32.20
N ALA A 147 14.09 5.63 33.09
CA ALA A 147 13.75 6.29 34.33
C ALA A 147 13.84 5.26 35.46
N ASP A 148 14.55 5.62 36.52
CA ASP A 148 14.64 4.85 37.76
C ASP A 148 14.00 5.67 38.89
N GLY A 149 13.27 4.99 39.78
CA GLY A 149 12.53 5.62 40.87
C GLY A 149 12.80 4.89 42.17
N GLY A 150 13.85 5.29 42.87
CA GLY A 150 14.12 4.84 44.24
C GLY A 150 13.18 5.50 45.25
N GLN A 151 12.60 4.69 46.13
CA GLN A 151 11.80 5.18 47.26
C GLN A 151 12.75 5.57 48.39
N THR A 152 12.84 6.85 48.75
CA THR A 152 13.62 7.27 49.92
C THR A 152 12.72 7.43 51.14
N ASP A 153 13.28 7.13 52.30
CA ASP A 153 12.65 7.33 53.59
C ASP A 153 12.56 8.82 53.93
N ALA A 154 11.55 9.19 54.72
CA ALA A 154 11.08 10.57 54.93
C ALA A 154 12.03 11.53 55.69
N ASP A 155 13.26 11.11 55.98
CA ASP A 155 14.33 12.00 56.49
C ASP A 155 15.37 12.34 55.40
N ASP A 156 15.26 11.71 54.23
CA ASP A 156 16.08 12.01 53.07
C ASP A 156 15.33 12.98 52.15
N ARG A 157 15.92 14.15 51.91
CA ARG A 157 15.37 15.18 51.03
C ARG A 157 15.44 14.68 49.58
N LEU A 158 14.43 13.94 49.17
CA LEU A 158 14.18 13.35 47.84
C LEU A 158 14.65 14.22 46.67
N GLY A 159 15.93 14.07 46.34
CA GLY A 159 16.48 14.39 45.04
C GLY A 159 16.01 13.30 44.07
N VAL A 160 15.27 13.70 43.04
CA VAL A 160 15.18 12.88 41.83
C VAL A 160 16.55 12.95 41.14
N ASP A 161 17.45 12.07 41.55
CA ASP A 161 18.81 12.00 41.04
C ASP A 161 18.83 11.11 39.79
N ALA A 162 18.80 11.78 38.63
CA ALA A 162 19.08 11.29 37.28
C ALA A 162 17.90 10.79 36.43
N LEU A 163 17.44 11.71 35.57
CA LEU A 163 16.82 11.40 34.29
C LEU A 163 17.92 11.36 33.23
N GLY A 164 18.09 10.23 32.55
CA GLY A 164 19.09 10.05 31.49
C GLY A 164 18.45 9.93 30.11
N LEU A 165 18.82 10.83 29.18
CA LEU A 165 18.49 10.73 27.77
C LEU A 165 19.78 10.55 26.98
N ALA A 166 19.94 9.42 26.30
CA ALA A 166 21.02 9.23 25.34
C ALA A 166 20.45 9.35 23.92
N VAL A 167 20.84 10.41 23.22
CA VAL A 167 20.49 10.63 21.81
C VAL A 167 21.76 10.52 21.00
N GLU A 168 21.83 9.51 20.13
CA GLU A 168 22.91 9.37 19.16
C GLU A 168 22.35 9.62 17.76
N ALA A 169 22.79 10.72 17.16
CA ALA A 169 22.46 11.07 15.78
C ALA A 169 23.68 10.79 14.90
N MET A 170 23.65 9.67 14.17
CA MET A 170 24.69 9.36 13.20
C MET A 170 24.30 9.89 11.82
N LYS A 171 24.94 10.99 11.42
CA LYS A 171 24.85 11.48 10.03
C LYS A 171 25.72 10.60 9.15
N VAL A 172 25.10 9.70 8.39
CA VAL A 172 25.83 8.86 7.42
C VAL A 172 26.11 9.71 6.17
N VAL A 173 27.27 10.39 6.15
CA VAL A 173 27.84 11.00 4.94
C VAL A 173 29.01 10.15 4.52
N HIS A 174 28.89 9.48 3.37
CA HIS A 174 30.05 8.89 2.69
C HIS A 174 30.49 9.82 1.56
N PRO A 175 31.77 10.21 1.48
CA PRO A 175 32.27 10.99 0.37
C PRO A 175 32.26 10.10 -0.88
N GLY A 176 31.35 10.39 -1.82
CA GLY A 176 31.36 9.79 -3.14
C GLY A 176 32.68 10.13 -3.85
N ARG A 177 33.42 9.11 -4.28
CA ARG A 177 34.47 9.28 -5.29
C ARG A 177 33.79 9.39 -6.66
N CYS A 178 34.14 10.44 -7.39
CA CYS A 178 33.87 10.62 -8.82
C CYS A 178 34.62 9.59 -9.66
#